data_AF-A0A074YRL1-F1
#
_entry.id   AF-A0A074YRL1-F1
#
_cell.length_a   1.000
_cell.length_b   1.000
_cell.length_c   1.000
_cell.angle_alpha   90.00
_cell.angle_beta   90.00
_cell.angle_gamma   90.00
#
_symmetry.space_group_name_H-M   'P 1'
#
loop_
_entity.id
_entity.type
_entity.pdbx_description
1 polymer ?
#
loop_
_entity_poly.entity_id
_entity_poly.type
_entity_poly.pdbx_seq_one_letter_code
_entity_poly.pdbx_strand_id
1 'polypeptide(L)'
;MSLSSSNAERAKRTKTNDTTSQAQRPRLTTPDLEFEYDQTQLRNPRSTPGRIGKPRYEEDDIPHDLKECFDNDYYVPKPESGMLDEGSKSDPRDVFHNIHRCIDKGPNGSPTTNNAEFQIYYNKAVQWSKPRALTRREMIDGMDGAIDQDRPDQEQMFNVFFTEDSRPGNSIEETDVVDYVKDKVSKDLDIPWYQIGPKQLEQWEEKGFRKVVYKDWWKEPTAEQQRRIMKMPGGADLRKHL
;
A
#
# COMPACT_ATOMS: atom_id res chain seq x y z
N MET A 1 -15.36 65.29 -48.61
CA MET A 1 -15.71 65.34 -47.17
C MET A 1 -17.06 64.62 -47.05
N SER A 2 -17.26 63.50 -46.37
CA SER A 2 -16.48 62.81 -45.36
C SER A 2 -16.78 61.31 -45.42
N LEU A 3 -15.75 60.50 -45.24
CA LEU A 3 -15.85 59.13 -44.74
C LEU A 3 -16.30 59.18 -43.28
N SER A 4 -17.19 58.28 -42.85
CA SER A 4 -17.31 57.94 -41.43
C SER A 4 -17.74 56.48 -41.31
N SER A 5 -16.82 55.71 -40.75
CA SER A 5 -16.83 54.26 -40.64
C SER A 5 -17.80 53.77 -39.57
N SER A 6 -18.45 52.66 -39.85
CA SER A 6 -19.10 51.81 -38.85
C SER A 6 -18.04 51.02 -38.08
N ASN A 7 -17.74 51.40 -36.84
CA ASN A 7 -16.96 50.57 -35.91
C ASN A 7 -17.90 50.00 -34.84
N ALA A 8 -18.32 48.75 -35.03
CA ALA A 8 -18.87 47.92 -33.98
C ALA A 8 -17.69 47.27 -33.23
N GLU A 9 -17.30 47.88 -32.11
CA GLU A 9 -16.27 47.37 -31.21
C GLU A 9 -16.83 46.17 -30.43
N ARG A 10 -16.64 44.96 -30.98
CA ARG A 10 -16.89 43.70 -30.28
C ARG A 10 -15.75 43.50 -29.29
N ALA A 11 -15.92 43.99 -28.06
CA ALA A 11 -15.03 43.72 -26.95
C ALA A 11 -14.92 42.20 -26.74
N LYS A 12 -13.82 41.62 -27.24
CA LYS A 12 -13.38 40.26 -26.90
C LYS A 12 -13.15 40.24 -25.39
N ARG A 13 -14.02 39.55 -24.65
CA ARG A 13 -13.67 39.03 -23.33
C ARG A 13 -12.49 38.09 -23.53
N THR A 14 -11.29 38.63 -23.30
CA THR A 14 -10.07 37.89 -23.12
C THR A 14 -10.33 36.87 -22.02
N LYS A 15 -10.39 35.58 -22.37
CA LYS A 15 -10.17 34.52 -21.40
C LYS A 15 -8.76 34.77 -20.87
N THR A 16 -8.69 35.33 -19.67
CA THR A 16 -7.45 35.42 -18.90
C THR A 16 -6.90 34.00 -18.80
N ASN A 17 -5.68 33.84 -19.31
CA ASN A 17 -4.93 32.61 -19.28
C ASN A 17 -4.66 32.22 -17.82
N ASP A 18 -5.44 31.28 -17.29
CA ASP A 18 -5.07 30.50 -16.09
C ASP A 18 -3.92 29.51 -16.38
N THR A 19 -3.48 29.41 -17.63
CA THR A 19 -2.50 28.42 -18.09
C THR A 19 -1.06 28.73 -17.67
N THR A 20 -0.77 29.95 -17.21
CA THR A 20 0.63 30.35 -16.92
C THR A 20 1.13 29.90 -15.53
N SER A 21 0.23 29.55 -14.60
CA SER A 21 0.58 29.22 -13.21
C SER A 21 1.03 27.77 -12.99
N GLN A 22 0.45 26.81 -13.73
CA GLN A 22 0.81 25.38 -13.59
C GLN A 22 2.21 25.04 -14.13
N ALA A 23 2.79 25.88 -15.00
CA ALA A 23 4.05 25.61 -15.69
C ALA A 23 5.33 25.80 -14.82
N GLN A 24 5.21 26.19 -13.55
CA GLN A 24 6.38 26.43 -12.67
C GLN A 24 6.52 25.46 -11.50
N ARG A 25 5.51 24.61 -11.22
CA ARG A 25 5.57 23.68 -10.08
C ARG A 25 6.38 22.43 -10.44
N PRO A 26 7.30 21.95 -9.58
CA PRO A 26 7.96 20.66 -9.80
C PRO A 26 6.92 19.53 -9.89
N ARG A 27 7.22 18.52 -10.71
CA ARG A 27 6.37 17.31 -10.79
C ARG A 27 6.51 16.53 -9.49
N LEU A 28 5.40 16.10 -8.91
CA LEU A 28 5.42 15.17 -7.77
C LEU A 28 6.04 13.83 -8.19
N THR A 29 6.98 13.33 -7.39
CA THR A 29 7.68 12.08 -7.65
C THR A 29 7.55 11.10 -6.50
N THR A 30 7.93 9.84 -6.76
CA THR A 30 7.88 8.77 -5.77
C THR A 30 8.69 9.08 -4.50
N PRO A 31 9.93 9.63 -4.56
CA PRO A 31 10.67 10.04 -3.36
C PRO A 31 9.98 11.12 -2.51
N ASP A 32 9.20 12.01 -3.10
CA ASP A 32 8.52 13.10 -2.37
C ASP A 32 7.42 12.56 -1.42
N LEU A 33 7.00 11.31 -1.62
CA LEU A 33 6.00 10.62 -0.81
C LEU A 33 6.61 9.75 0.29
N GLU A 34 7.94 9.64 0.36
CA GLU A 34 8.63 8.80 1.34
C GLU A 34 8.51 9.37 2.76
N PHE A 35 8.28 8.50 3.73
CA PHE A 35 8.28 8.87 5.15
C PHE A 35 8.97 7.79 5.99
N GLU A 36 9.29 8.13 7.24
CA GLU A 36 9.83 7.18 8.21
C GLU A 36 8.83 6.98 9.33
N TYR A 37 8.71 5.74 9.81
CA TYR A 37 7.98 5.47 11.04
C TYR A 37 8.83 5.86 12.24
N ASP A 38 8.20 6.39 13.29
CA ASP A 38 8.85 6.60 14.57
C ASP A 38 9.16 5.24 15.23
N GLN A 39 10.40 4.79 15.08
CA GLN A 39 10.88 3.49 15.58
C GLN A 39 10.74 3.37 17.10
N THR A 40 10.74 4.49 17.84
CA THR A 40 10.62 4.48 19.30
C THR A 40 9.21 4.12 19.77
N GLN A 41 8.21 4.36 18.92
CA GLN A 41 6.82 4.00 19.17
C GLN A 41 6.48 2.57 18.71
N LEU A 42 7.37 1.90 17.99
CA LEU A 42 7.15 0.54 17.52
C LEU A 42 7.47 -0.50 18.60
N ARG A 43 6.57 -1.46 18.79
CA ARG A 43 6.76 -2.63 19.66
C ARG A 43 8.01 -3.43 19.31
N ASN A 44 8.38 -3.47 18.02
CA ASN A 44 9.56 -4.15 17.54
C ASN A 44 10.30 -3.24 16.54
N PRO A 45 11.35 -2.51 16.96
CA PRO A 45 12.04 -1.53 16.13
C PRO A 45 13.01 -2.17 15.11
N ARG A 46 13.14 -3.50 15.09
CA ARG A 46 13.94 -4.18 14.06
C ARG A 46 13.36 -3.90 12.67
N SER A 47 14.24 -3.79 11.69
CA SER A 47 13.89 -3.66 10.29
C SER A 47 12.91 -4.75 9.84
N THR A 48 12.08 -4.43 8.87
CA THR A 48 11.09 -5.37 8.33
C THR A 48 11.73 -6.22 7.25
N PRO A 49 11.84 -7.55 7.41
CA PRO A 49 12.47 -8.40 6.41
C PRO A 49 11.83 -8.26 5.03
N GLY A 50 12.67 -8.18 3.99
CA GLY A 50 12.24 -8.01 2.60
C GLY A 50 11.80 -6.60 2.18
N ARG A 51 11.75 -5.63 3.11
CA ARG A 51 11.52 -4.22 2.78
C ARG A 51 12.83 -3.56 2.32
N ILE A 52 12.81 -2.88 1.18
CA ILE A 52 14.03 -2.36 0.52
C ILE A 52 14.26 -0.87 0.82
N GLY A 53 13.22 -0.12 1.19
CA GLY A 53 13.30 1.32 1.40
C GLY A 53 12.25 1.88 2.38
N LYS A 54 12.04 3.20 2.30
CA LYS A 54 11.08 3.95 3.11
C LYS A 54 9.65 3.83 2.56
N PRO A 55 8.64 3.52 3.41
CA PRO A 55 7.25 3.52 2.97
C PRO A 55 6.87 4.85 2.32
N ARG A 56 5.85 4.80 1.46
CA ARG A 56 5.33 5.96 0.75
C ARG A 56 3.87 6.19 1.05
N TYR A 57 3.47 7.45 1.09
CA TYR A 57 2.08 7.82 1.13
C TYR A 57 1.33 7.40 -0.14
N GLU A 58 0.08 7.01 0.05
CA GLU A 58 -0.97 6.76 -0.94
C GLU A 58 -2.04 7.85 -0.79
N GLU A 59 -2.83 8.09 -1.82
CA GLU A 59 -3.83 9.17 -1.82
C GLU A 59 -4.70 9.24 -0.53
N ASP A 60 -5.10 8.08 -0.01
CA ASP A 60 -5.99 7.96 1.15
C ASP A 60 -5.28 8.09 2.51
N ASP A 61 -3.95 8.02 2.57
CA ASP A 61 -3.19 8.08 3.84
C ASP A 61 -2.25 9.29 3.97
N ILE A 62 -2.31 10.24 3.02
CA ILE A 62 -1.62 11.53 3.11
C ILE A 62 -2.32 12.41 4.18
N PRO A 63 -1.59 12.91 5.20
CA PRO A 63 -2.11 13.89 6.15
C PRO A 63 -2.66 15.14 5.44
N HIS A 64 -3.75 15.71 5.96
CA HIS A 64 -4.45 16.82 5.30
C HIS A 64 -3.54 18.01 4.98
N ASP A 65 -2.72 18.43 5.94
CA ASP A 65 -1.73 19.48 5.80
C ASP A 65 -0.70 19.17 4.72
N LEU A 66 -0.20 17.93 4.67
CA LEU A 66 0.74 17.48 3.65
C LEU A 66 0.07 17.41 2.26
N LYS A 67 -1.22 17.02 2.21
CA LYS A 67 -2.00 16.97 0.97
C LYS A 67 -2.15 18.38 0.38
N GLU A 68 -2.47 19.37 1.20
CA GLU A 68 -2.52 20.77 0.78
C GLU A 68 -1.17 21.25 0.25
N CYS A 69 -0.06 20.92 0.92
CA CYS A 69 1.28 21.23 0.41
C CYS A 69 1.52 20.58 -0.97
N PHE A 70 1.18 19.30 -1.14
CA PHE A 70 1.33 18.64 -2.44
C PHE A 70 0.50 19.27 -3.54
N ASP A 71 -0.76 19.60 -3.27
CA ASP A 71 -1.65 20.20 -4.26
C ASP A 71 -1.28 21.66 -4.59
N ASN A 72 -0.63 22.38 -3.67
CA ASN A 72 -0.18 23.75 -3.85
C ASN A 72 1.22 23.90 -4.44
N ASP A 73 2.14 23.00 -4.11
CA ASP A 73 3.55 23.15 -4.47
C ASP A 73 3.95 22.28 -5.66
N TYR A 74 3.22 21.19 -5.92
CA TYR A 74 3.54 20.25 -6.98
C TYR A 74 2.52 20.27 -8.12
N TYR A 75 3.01 19.88 -9.30
CA TYR A 75 2.16 19.50 -10.42
C TYR A 75 1.96 17.99 -10.41
N VAL A 76 0.71 17.56 -10.29
CA VAL A 76 0.31 16.17 -10.49
C VAL A 76 -0.19 16.01 -11.93
N PRO A 77 0.45 15.17 -12.76
CA PRO A 77 0.00 14.96 -14.12
C PRO A 77 -1.40 14.35 -14.14
N LYS A 78 -2.33 15.02 -14.81
CA LYS A 78 -3.68 14.49 -15.05
C LYS A 78 -3.65 13.63 -16.31
N PRO A 79 -4.39 12.51 -16.34
CA PRO A 79 -4.47 11.70 -17.54
C PRO A 79 -5.14 12.46 -18.68
N GLU A 80 -4.72 12.19 -19.92
CA GLU A 80 -5.28 12.83 -21.12
C GLU A 80 -6.70 12.35 -21.38
N SER A 81 -7.00 11.09 -21.04
CA SER A 81 -8.36 10.57 -21.01
C SER A 81 -8.83 10.33 -19.57
N GLY A 82 -10.14 10.46 -19.31
CA GLY A 82 -10.72 10.12 -18.00
C GLY A 82 -10.73 8.61 -17.69
N MET A 83 -9.90 7.80 -18.37
CA MET A 83 -9.75 6.38 -18.11
C MET A 83 -8.93 6.17 -16.84
N LEU A 84 -9.47 5.39 -15.90
CA LEU A 84 -8.84 5.07 -14.60
C LEU A 84 -7.36 4.63 -14.76
N ASP A 85 -7.07 3.76 -15.72
CA ASP A 85 -5.73 3.21 -15.96
C ASP A 85 -4.66 4.25 -16.35
N GLU A 86 -5.05 5.36 -17.00
CA GLU A 86 -4.09 6.42 -17.37
C GLU A 86 -3.75 7.32 -16.18
N GLY A 87 -4.71 7.51 -15.27
CA GLY A 87 -4.51 8.24 -14.02
C GLY A 87 -3.49 7.54 -13.15
N SER A 88 -3.67 6.22 -12.96
CA SER A 88 -2.76 5.40 -12.16
C SER A 88 -1.33 5.37 -12.71
N LYS A 89 -1.14 5.39 -14.03
CA LYS A 89 0.21 5.49 -14.64
C LYS A 89 0.94 6.79 -14.31
N SER A 90 0.20 7.86 -14.08
CA SER A 90 0.73 9.23 -14.09
C SER A 90 0.91 9.83 -12.70
N ASP A 91 -0.04 9.56 -11.80
CA ASP A 91 -0.03 10.04 -10.42
C ASP A 91 0.76 9.07 -9.51
N PRO A 92 1.88 9.49 -8.90
CA PRO A 92 2.65 8.64 -8.01
C PRO A 92 1.93 8.29 -6.69
N ARG A 93 0.82 8.96 -6.35
CA ARG A 93 0.01 8.72 -5.15
C ARG A 93 -0.98 7.56 -5.33
N ASP A 94 -1.25 7.18 -6.57
CA ASP A 94 -2.19 6.11 -6.90
C ASP A 94 -1.63 4.74 -6.47
N VAL A 95 -2.49 3.92 -5.86
CA VAL A 95 -2.13 2.60 -5.32
C VAL A 95 -1.62 1.62 -6.38
N PHE A 96 -2.07 1.76 -7.64
CA PHE A 96 -1.69 0.91 -8.77
C PHE A 96 -0.54 1.49 -9.60
N HIS A 97 -0.10 2.72 -9.32
CA HIS A 97 1.01 3.38 -10.03
C HIS A 97 2.25 2.50 -10.20
N ASN A 98 2.67 1.87 -9.10
CA ASN A 98 3.87 1.04 -9.09
C ASN A 98 3.69 -0.28 -9.85
N ILE A 99 2.45 -0.77 -9.99
CA ILE A 99 2.16 -1.95 -10.80
C ILE A 99 2.38 -1.62 -12.28
N HIS A 100 1.82 -0.50 -12.75
CA HIS A 100 2.03 -0.03 -14.12
C HIS A 100 3.51 0.23 -14.42
N ARG A 101 4.23 0.93 -13.52
CA ARG A 101 5.68 1.12 -13.66
C ARG A 101 6.45 -0.20 -13.74
N CYS A 102 6.05 -1.22 -12.96
CA CYS A 102 6.68 -2.53 -13.01
C CYS A 102 6.47 -3.21 -14.38
N ILE A 103 5.27 -3.08 -14.95
CA ILE A 103 4.95 -3.63 -16.28
C ILE A 103 5.72 -2.89 -17.37
N ASP A 104 5.74 -1.56 -17.34
CA ASP A 104 6.39 -0.71 -18.35
C ASP A 104 7.91 -0.94 -18.41
N LYS A 105 8.55 -1.18 -17.26
CA LYS A 105 9.98 -1.55 -17.20
C LYS A 105 10.29 -2.91 -17.82
N GLY A 106 9.32 -3.81 -17.95
CA GLY A 106 9.50 -5.15 -18.48
C GLY A 106 10.20 -6.13 -17.52
N PRO A 107 10.34 -7.40 -17.92
CA PRO A 107 10.86 -8.48 -17.06
C PRO A 107 12.33 -8.33 -16.69
N ASN A 108 13.10 -7.63 -17.54
CA ASN A 108 14.53 -7.37 -17.35
C ASN A 108 14.80 -5.95 -16.83
N GLY A 109 13.75 -5.20 -16.50
CA GLY A 109 13.87 -3.85 -15.95
C GLY A 109 14.36 -3.84 -14.51
N SER A 110 14.68 -2.64 -14.01
CA SER A 110 15.05 -2.48 -12.60
C SER A 110 13.89 -2.87 -11.66
N PRO A 111 14.18 -3.41 -10.46
CA PRO A 111 13.16 -3.71 -9.47
C PRO A 111 12.20 -2.54 -9.23
N THR A 112 10.94 -2.86 -9.02
CA THR A 112 9.91 -1.89 -8.64
C THR A 112 9.29 -2.35 -7.34
N THR A 113 9.07 -1.41 -6.42
CA THR A 113 8.51 -1.69 -5.10
C THR A 113 7.10 -1.12 -5.00
N ASN A 114 6.25 -1.75 -4.18
CA ASN A 114 4.96 -1.17 -3.80
C ASN A 114 5.17 -0.04 -2.76
N ASN A 115 4.10 0.62 -2.31
CA ASN A 115 4.19 1.72 -1.34
C ASN A 115 4.64 1.30 0.07
N ALA A 116 4.61 0.01 0.36
CA ALA A 116 5.23 -0.56 1.56
C ALA A 116 6.69 -0.99 1.33
N GLU A 117 7.29 -0.64 0.20
CA GLU A 117 8.66 -0.91 -0.20
C GLU A 117 9.08 -2.38 -0.30
N PHE A 118 8.13 -3.25 -0.65
CA PHE A 118 8.41 -4.62 -1.04
C PHE A 118 8.48 -4.74 -2.55
N GLN A 119 9.44 -5.53 -3.05
CA GLN A 119 9.58 -5.76 -4.48
C GLN A 119 8.34 -6.45 -5.06
N ILE A 120 7.80 -5.86 -6.12
CA ILE A 120 6.70 -6.42 -6.92
C ILE A 120 7.28 -7.51 -7.83
N TYR A 121 6.57 -8.63 -7.96
CA TYR A 121 6.91 -9.68 -8.91
C TYR A 121 6.29 -9.37 -10.26
N TYR A 122 7.15 -9.16 -11.27
CA TYR A 122 6.73 -8.78 -12.62
C TYR A 122 5.62 -9.68 -13.20
N ASN A 123 5.75 -11.00 -13.08
CA ASN A 123 4.77 -11.93 -13.63
C ASN A 123 3.38 -11.79 -12.96
N LYS A 124 3.34 -11.50 -11.65
CA LYS A 124 2.09 -11.22 -10.95
C LYS A 124 1.50 -9.87 -11.38
N ALA A 125 2.32 -8.85 -11.58
CA ALA A 125 1.87 -7.55 -12.11
C ALA A 125 1.26 -7.69 -13.52
N VAL A 126 1.90 -8.43 -14.41
CA VAL A 126 1.36 -8.72 -15.75
C VAL A 126 0.11 -9.58 -15.69
N GLN A 127 0.02 -10.52 -14.76
CA GLN A 127 -1.20 -11.33 -14.59
C GLN A 127 -2.37 -10.49 -14.05
N TRP A 128 -2.09 -9.53 -13.17
CA TRP A 128 -3.06 -8.58 -12.63
C TRP A 128 -3.61 -7.64 -13.70
N SER A 129 -2.78 -7.18 -14.64
CA SER A 129 -3.22 -6.26 -15.71
C SER A 129 -4.04 -6.91 -16.82
N LYS A 130 -4.19 -8.24 -16.83
CA LYS A 130 -5.00 -8.93 -17.83
C LYS A 130 -6.49 -8.72 -17.53
N PRO A 131 -7.29 -8.23 -18.50
CA PRO A 131 -8.73 -8.18 -18.36
C PRO A 131 -9.27 -9.57 -18.03
N ARG A 132 -10.04 -9.70 -16.96
CA ARG A 132 -10.79 -10.92 -16.63
C ARG A 132 -12.27 -10.58 -16.62
N ALA A 133 -13.05 -11.27 -17.46
CA ALA A 133 -14.49 -11.28 -17.33
C ALA A 133 -14.84 -12.28 -16.22
N LEU A 134 -14.89 -11.81 -14.98
CA LEU A 134 -15.35 -12.60 -13.85
C LEU A 134 -16.87 -12.52 -13.78
N THR A 135 -17.53 -13.67 -13.68
CA THR A 135 -18.95 -13.73 -13.34
C THR A 135 -19.13 -13.38 -11.86
N ARG A 136 -20.32 -12.89 -11.49
CA ARG A 136 -20.66 -12.62 -10.08
C ARG A 136 -20.43 -13.85 -9.19
N ARG A 137 -20.72 -15.04 -9.71
CA ARG A 137 -20.52 -16.29 -8.99
C ARG A 137 -19.05 -16.57 -8.71
N GLU A 138 -18.18 -16.44 -9.72
CA GLU A 138 -16.73 -16.62 -9.53
C GLU A 138 -16.13 -15.62 -8.55
N MET A 139 -16.68 -14.39 -8.50
CA MET A 139 -16.28 -13.41 -7.48
C MET A 139 -16.67 -13.86 -6.07
N ILE A 140 -17.91 -14.31 -5.88
CA ILE A 140 -18.41 -14.78 -4.58
C ILE A 140 -17.65 -16.03 -4.14
N ASP A 141 -17.58 -17.04 -5.00
CA ASP A 141 -16.88 -18.31 -4.70
C ASP A 141 -15.39 -18.05 -4.37
N GLY A 142 -14.76 -17.04 -5.00
CA GLY A 142 -13.40 -16.61 -4.69
C GLY A 142 -13.25 -15.91 -3.34
N MET A 143 -14.23 -15.07 -2.95
CA MET A 143 -14.25 -14.42 -1.64
C MET A 143 -14.51 -15.44 -0.53
N ASP A 144 -15.50 -16.32 -0.70
CA ASP A 144 -15.85 -17.36 0.26
C ASP A 144 -14.65 -18.29 0.48
N GLY A 145 -14.00 -18.75 -0.60
CA GLY A 145 -12.81 -19.58 -0.50
C GLY A 145 -11.63 -18.90 0.22
N ALA A 146 -11.46 -17.59 0.08
CA ALA A 146 -10.44 -16.84 0.80
C ALA A 146 -10.74 -16.77 2.31
N ILE A 147 -12.00 -16.51 2.66
CA ILE A 147 -12.46 -16.45 4.07
C ILE A 147 -12.35 -17.83 4.74
N ASP A 148 -12.76 -18.88 4.04
CA ASP A 148 -12.74 -20.26 4.54
C ASP A 148 -11.31 -20.74 4.84
N GLN A 149 -10.31 -20.23 4.12
CA GLN A 149 -8.90 -20.55 4.35
C GLN A 149 -8.25 -19.65 5.41
N ASP A 150 -8.60 -18.37 5.46
CA ASP A 150 -7.97 -17.39 6.35
C ASP A 150 -8.25 -17.71 7.83
N ARG A 151 -9.51 -18.06 8.17
CA ARG A 151 -9.89 -18.37 9.55
C ARG A 151 -9.10 -19.53 10.18
N PRO A 152 -9.03 -20.75 9.60
CA PRO A 152 -8.26 -21.85 10.17
C PRO A 152 -6.76 -21.55 10.21
N ASP A 153 -6.23 -20.82 9.23
CA ASP A 153 -4.82 -20.41 9.21
C ASP A 153 -4.52 -19.48 10.39
N GLN A 154 -5.38 -18.48 10.64
CA GLN A 154 -5.28 -17.60 11.81
C GLN A 154 -5.39 -18.38 13.13
N GLU A 155 -6.37 -19.28 13.25
CA GLU A 155 -6.55 -20.12 14.44
C GLU A 155 -5.30 -20.98 14.73
N GLN A 156 -4.70 -21.57 13.69
CA GLN A 156 -3.46 -22.35 13.81
C GLN A 156 -2.29 -21.47 14.25
N MET A 157 -2.13 -20.30 13.63
CA MET A 157 -1.06 -19.36 14.01
C MET A 157 -1.18 -18.92 15.47
N PHE A 158 -2.39 -18.66 15.94
CA PHE A 158 -2.66 -18.36 17.35
C PHE A 158 -2.24 -19.50 18.28
N ASN A 159 -2.61 -20.74 17.95
CA ASN A 159 -2.28 -21.92 18.75
C ASN A 159 -0.79 -22.21 18.85
N VAL A 160 -0.03 -21.90 17.79
CA VAL A 160 1.42 -22.08 17.80
C VAL A 160 2.09 -20.95 18.56
N PHE A 161 1.62 -19.71 18.42
CA PHE A 161 2.30 -18.55 19.01
C PHE A 161 1.97 -18.32 20.50
N PHE A 162 0.72 -18.54 20.91
CA PHE A 162 0.25 -18.28 22.27
C PHE A 162 0.05 -19.55 23.09
N THR A 163 0.14 -19.43 24.42
CA THR A 163 -0.27 -20.49 25.34
C THR A 163 -1.80 -20.59 25.42
N GLU A 164 -2.35 -21.80 25.55
CA GLU A 164 -3.79 -22.11 25.52
C GLU A 164 -4.63 -21.24 26.49
N ASP A 165 -4.08 -20.89 27.65
CA ASP A 165 -4.81 -20.25 28.75
C ASP A 165 -5.12 -18.74 28.56
N SER A 166 -5.00 -18.20 27.35
CA SER A 166 -4.91 -16.74 27.19
C SER A 166 -5.62 -16.08 25.99
N ARG A 167 -6.47 -16.77 25.24
CA ARG A 167 -7.11 -16.15 24.05
C ARG A 167 -8.00 -14.92 24.35
N PRO A 168 -8.03 -13.92 23.45
CA PRO A 168 -9.08 -12.89 23.46
C PRO A 168 -10.45 -13.53 23.21
N GLY A 169 -11.51 -12.91 23.75
CA GLY A 169 -12.86 -13.49 23.72
C GLY A 169 -13.66 -13.17 22.46
N ASN A 170 -13.13 -12.38 21.51
CA ASN A 170 -13.80 -12.02 20.28
C ASN A 170 -12.88 -12.17 19.05
N SER A 171 -13.47 -12.47 17.89
CA SER A 171 -12.75 -12.79 16.65
C SER A 171 -12.18 -11.58 15.91
N ILE A 172 -12.69 -10.37 16.17
CA ILE A 172 -12.19 -9.13 15.54
C ILE A 172 -10.83 -8.76 16.14
N GLU A 173 -10.68 -8.83 17.47
CA GLU A 173 -9.38 -8.65 18.14
C GLU A 173 -8.38 -9.71 17.67
N GLU A 174 -8.83 -10.95 17.41
CA GLU A 174 -7.95 -12.00 16.90
C GLU A 174 -7.32 -11.61 15.56
N THR A 175 -8.09 -11.09 14.60
CA THR A 175 -7.59 -10.71 13.27
C THR A 175 -6.48 -9.66 13.37
N ASP A 176 -6.71 -8.58 14.13
CA ASP A 176 -5.72 -7.51 14.29
C ASP A 176 -4.44 -8.01 14.96
N VAL A 177 -4.56 -8.88 15.97
CA VAL A 177 -3.43 -9.47 16.68
C VAL A 177 -2.56 -10.32 15.75
N VAL A 178 -3.15 -11.09 14.82
CA VAL A 178 -2.39 -11.94 13.88
C VAL A 178 -1.35 -11.14 13.12
N ASP A 179 -1.66 -9.93 12.69
CA ASP A 179 -0.72 -9.11 11.93
C ASP A 179 0.52 -8.71 12.76
N TYR A 180 0.35 -8.50 14.07
CA TYR A 180 1.47 -8.27 14.99
C TYR A 180 2.25 -9.56 15.28
N VAL A 181 1.57 -10.71 15.34
CA VAL A 181 2.23 -12.03 15.44
C VAL A 181 3.10 -12.25 14.21
N LYS A 182 2.56 -12.02 13.01
CA LYS A 182 3.30 -12.09 11.75
C LYS A 182 4.51 -11.18 11.76
N ASP A 183 4.41 -9.95 12.27
CA ASP A 183 5.55 -9.04 12.38
C ASP A 183 6.63 -9.55 13.32
N LYS A 184 6.25 -10.10 14.47
CA LYS A 184 7.20 -10.70 15.42
C LYS A 184 7.92 -11.90 14.80
N VAL A 185 7.17 -12.84 14.25
CA VAL A 185 7.71 -14.08 13.65
C VAL A 185 8.54 -13.78 12.41
N SER A 186 8.07 -12.88 11.55
CA SER A 186 8.82 -12.37 10.40
C SER A 186 10.22 -11.95 10.79
N LYS A 187 10.34 -11.11 11.81
CA LYS A 187 11.63 -10.61 12.29
C LYS A 187 12.45 -11.65 13.05
N ASP A 188 11.81 -12.64 13.69
CA ASP A 188 12.51 -13.74 14.37
C ASP A 188 13.11 -14.75 13.39
N LEU A 189 12.45 -14.95 12.25
CA LEU A 189 12.88 -15.87 11.20
C LEU A 189 13.66 -15.20 10.06
N ASP A 190 13.67 -13.87 10.00
CA ASP A 190 14.15 -13.06 8.88
C ASP A 190 13.43 -13.38 7.54
N ILE A 191 12.12 -13.66 7.63
CA ILE A 191 11.26 -13.97 6.49
C ILE A 191 10.29 -12.82 6.29
N PRO A 192 10.00 -12.36 5.04
CA PRO A 192 9.08 -11.25 4.83
C PRO A 192 7.68 -11.49 5.41
N TRP A 193 7.13 -10.46 6.04
CA TRP A 193 5.85 -10.51 6.77
C TRP A 193 4.68 -11.14 6.00
N TYR A 194 4.57 -10.87 4.70
CA TYR A 194 3.49 -11.38 3.85
C TYR A 194 3.65 -12.87 3.49
N GLN A 195 4.78 -13.48 3.84
CA GLN A 195 5.05 -14.91 3.67
C GLN A 195 4.90 -15.68 4.99
N ILE A 196 4.58 -14.99 6.10
CA ILE A 196 4.33 -15.66 7.37
C ILE A 196 2.92 -16.21 7.36
N GLY A 197 2.82 -17.53 7.35
CA GLY A 197 1.60 -18.28 7.59
C GLY A 197 1.83 -19.42 8.60
N PRO A 198 0.91 -20.39 8.68
CA PRO A 198 0.99 -21.46 9.67
C PRO A 198 2.30 -22.26 9.64
N LYS A 199 2.82 -22.56 8.44
CA LYS A 199 4.10 -23.28 8.27
C LYS A 199 5.30 -22.52 8.85
N GLN A 200 5.34 -21.20 8.71
CA GLN A 200 6.41 -20.39 9.28
C GLN A 200 6.29 -20.30 10.80
N LEU A 201 5.06 -20.36 11.34
CA LEU A 201 4.88 -20.45 12.78
C LEU A 201 5.39 -21.79 13.35
N GLU A 202 5.14 -22.91 12.67
CA GLU A 202 5.71 -24.21 13.04
C GLU A 202 7.25 -24.15 13.04
N GLN A 203 7.86 -23.58 12.00
CA GLN A 203 9.32 -23.36 11.95
C GLN A 203 9.83 -22.48 13.09
N TRP A 204 9.04 -21.50 13.53
CA TRP A 204 9.37 -20.65 14.67
C TRP A 204 9.34 -21.45 15.98
N GLU A 205 8.36 -22.31 16.19
CA GLU A 205 8.33 -23.22 17.34
C GLU A 205 9.50 -24.23 17.31
N GLU A 206 9.79 -24.83 16.15
CA GLU A 206 10.89 -25.77 15.96
C GLU A 206 12.27 -25.15 16.23
N LYS A 207 12.46 -23.86 15.93
CA LYS A 207 13.67 -23.10 16.27
C LYS A 207 13.80 -22.81 17.78
N GLY A 208 12.84 -23.25 18.59
CA GLY A 208 12.87 -23.15 20.05
C GLY A 208 12.42 -21.80 20.58
N PHE A 209 11.75 -20.98 19.76
CA PHE A 209 11.11 -19.78 20.27
C PHE A 209 9.94 -20.16 21.19
N ARG A 210 9.83 -19.46 22.32
CA ARG A 210 8.85 -19.80 23.36
C ARG A 210 7.50 -19.17 23.04
N LYS A 211 6.44 -19.96 23.16
CA LYS A 211 5.06 -19.45 23.20
C LYS A 211 4.93 -18.38 24.28
N VAL A 212 4.06 -17.42 24.04
CA VAL A 212 3.83 -16.29 24.95
C VAL A 212 2.43 -16.32 25.52
N VAL A 213 2.26 -15.79 26.73
CA VAL A 213 0.93 -15.57 27.32
C VAL A 213 0.35 -14.31 26.67
N TYR A 214 -0.83 -14.42 26.07
CA TYR A 214 -1.46 -13.32 25.33
C TYR A 214 -1.65 -12.07 26.20
N LYS A 215 -2.13 -12.20 27.44
CA LYS A 215 -2.36 -11.04 28.32
C LYS A 215 -1.09 -10.27 28.67
N ASP A 216 0.05 -10.96 28.73
CA ASP A 216 1.34 -10.35 29.03
C ASP A 216 1.98 -9.75 27.78
N TRP A 217 1.71 -10.38 26.63
CA TRP A 217 2.24 -9.96 25.34
C TRP A 217 1.41 -8.84 24.73
N TRP A 218 0.10 -9.00 24.59
CA TRP A 218 -0.79 -8.05 23.95
C TRP A 218 -0.89 -6.73 24.72
N LYS A 219 -0.81 -5.65 23.97
CA LYS A 219 -0.96 -4.27 24.44
C LYS A 219 -1.56 -3.50 23.28
N GLU A 220 -2.53 -2.65 23.58
CA GLU A 220 -3.16 -1.78 22.60
C GLU A 220 -2.10 -1.05 21.77
N PRO A 221 -2.20 -1.12 20.43
CA PRO A 221 -1.19 -0.53 19.57
C PRO A 221 -1.29 1.00 19.59
N THR A 222 -0.13 1.66 19.51
CA THR A 222 -0.09 3.11 19.30
C THR A 222 -0.59 3.46 17.89
N ALA A 223 -0.97 4.71 17.65
CA ALA A 223 -1.36 5.18 16.31
C ALA A 223 -0.27 4.88 15.26
N GLU A 224 1.00 5.01 15.64
CA GLU A 224 2.12 4.71 14.75
C GLU A 224 2.26 3.21 14.43
N GLN A 225 2.01 2.35 15.41
CA GLN A 225 2.00 0.90 15.21
C GLN A 225 0.85 0.48 14.29
N GLN A 226 -0.36 1.03 14.50
CA GLN A 226 -1.52 0.78 13.65
C GLN A 226 -1.24 1.24 12.22
N ARG A 227 -0.75 2.47 12.03
CA ARG A 227 -0.38 3.02 10.73
C ARG A 227 0.64 2.13 10.00
N ARG A 228 1.64 1.60 10.73
CA ARG A 228 2.62 0.68 10.14
C ARG A 228 1.99 -0.63 9.73
N ILE A 229 1.22 -1.28 10.62
CA ILE A 229 0.63 -2.59 10.35
C ILE A 229 -0.40 -2.50 9.22
N MET A 230 -1.25 -1.48 9.17
CA MET A 230 -2.21 -1.28 8.09
C MET A 230 -1.56 -1.09 6.71
N LYS A 231 -0.32 -0.61 6.65
CA LYS A 231 0.45 -0.51 5.40
C LYS A 231 0.98 -1.86 4.90
N MET A 232 1.09 -2.86 5.78
CA MET A 232 1.73 -4.15 5.48
C MET A 232 0.91 -5.07 4.57
N PRO A 233 -0.44 -5.14 4.63
CA PRO A 233 -1.26 -5.90 3.68
C PRO A 233 -1.27 -5.34 2.25
N GLY A 234 -1.17 -4.01 2.08
CA GLY A 234 -1.35 -3.33 0.78
C GLY A 234 -0.47 -3.90 -0.35
N GLY A 235 -1.10 -4.52 -1.35
CA GLY A 235 -0.42 -5.14 -2.49
C GLY A 235 0.44 -6.37 -2.15
N ALA A 236 0.17 -7.05 -1.02
CA ALA A 236 0.90 -8.25 -0.59
C ALA A 236 0.91 -9.35 -1.66
N ASP A 237 -0.23 -9.60 -2.31
CA ASP A 237 -0.37 -10.66 -3.31
C ASP A 237 0.56 -10.49 -4.50
N LEU A 238 0.95 -9.25 -4.83
CA LEU A 238 1.80 -8.93 -5.97
C LEU A 238 3.30 -8.98 -5.64
N ARG A 239 3.67 -9.17 -4.37
CA ARG A 239 5.07 -9.19 -3.93
C ARG A 239 5.79 -10.45 -4.39
N LYS A 240 7.09 -10.30 -4.61
CA LYS A 240 8.01 -11.38 -4.93
C LYS A 240 8.30 -12.20 -3.68
N HIS A 241 8.05 -13.51 -3.71
CA HIS A 241 8.45 -14.39 -2.61
C HIS A 241 9.98 -14.55 -2.62
N LEU A 242 10.58 -14.66 -1.43
CA LEU A 242 12.03 -14.65 -1.22
C LEU A 242 12.49 -16.03 -0.72
#